data_AF-A0A6L3EWM7-F1
#
_entry.id   AF-A0A6L3EWM7-F1
#
_cell.length_a   1.000
_cell.length_b   1.000
_cell.length_c   1.000
_cell.angle_alpha   90.00
_cell.angle_beta   90.00
_cell.angle_gamma   90.00
#
_symmetry.space_group_name_H-M   'P 1'
#
loop_
_entity.id
_entity.type
_entity.pdbx_description
1 polymer ?
#
loop_
_entity_poly.entity_id
_entity_poly.type
_entity_poly.pdbx_seq_one_letter_code
_entity_poly.pdbx_strand_id
1 'polypeptide(L)'
;MTLTIHKEEDEQRQLALTIEVAEKRIEQAMRKTARKLAGDINVPGFRKGKAPYSVIVRRFGHEAIRAEAIEEMIQPVFEEALDQLEEPPYAQANFDDMEMDPLVLKFTIPLSPQVTLGDFRELRKEIEPVVVTDEALEDALQRVQDRHQVLEPVERGVELTDMVTLSGVGELVKEEEEEVESEEETA
;
A
#
# COMPACT_ATOMS: atom_id res chain seq x y z
N MET A 1 14.34 -31.23 5.42
CA MET A 1 13.22 -30.28 5.28
C MET A 1 12.03 -31.08 4.82
N THR A 2 10.95 -31.07 5.56
CA THR A 2 9.65 -31.58 5.11
C THR A 2 8.68 -30.46 5.45
N LEU A 3 8.42 -29.65 4.44
CA LEU A 3 7.44 -28.59 4.42
C LEU A 3 6.38 -29.14 3.47
N THR A 4 5.25 -29.57 4.00
CA THR A 4 4.15 -30.05 3.15
C THR A 4 3.34 -28.83 2.77
N ILE A 5 3.29 -28.53 1.47
CA ILE A 5 2.56 -27.40 0.91
C ILE A 5 1.30 -27.97 0.24
N HIS A 6 0.13 -27.63 0.78
CA HIS A 6 -1.14 -27.85 0.11
C HIS A 6 -1.56 -26.56 -0.58
N LYS A 7 -1.92 -26.67 -1.86
CA LYS A 7 -2.35 -25.58 -2.74
C LYS A 7 -3.75 -25.89 -3.24
N GLU A 8 -4.68 -25.00 -2.97
CA GLU A 8 -6.03 -25.04 -3.54
C GLU A 8 -6.35 -23.64 -4.09
N GLU A 9 -6.82 -23.60 -5.35
CA GLU A 9 -7.19 -22.35 -6.03
C GLU A 9 -8.72 -22.19 -6.01
N ASP A 10 -9.17 -20.99 -5.65
CA ASP A 10 -10.59 -20.61 -5.67
C ASP A 10 -10.95 -19.76 -6.92
N GLU A 11 -12.25 -19.62 -7.22
CA GLU A 11 -12.82 -18.82 -8.31
C GLU A 11 -12.36 -17.36 -8.27
N GLN A 12 -12.01 -16.84 -7.09
CA GLN A 12 -11.49 -15.48 -6.90
C GLN A 12 -9.97 -15.34 -7.16
N ARG A 13 -9.31 -16.34 -7.76
CA ARG A 13 -7.84 -16.43 -7.89
C ARG A 13 -7.13 -16.24 -6.55
N GLN A 14 -7.65 -16.89 -5.51
CA GLN A 14 -7.00 -16.98 -4.21
C GLN A 14 -6.38 -18.38 -4.06
N LEU A 15 -5.17 -18.42 -3.53
CA LEU A 15 -4.45 -19.65 -3.22
C LEU A 15 -4.50 -19.88 -1.72
N ALA A 16 -5.16 -20.96 -1.29
CA ALA A 16 -5.06 -21.45 0.07
C ALA A 16 -3.74 -22.23 0.22
N LEU A 17 -2.84 -21.71 1.06
CA LEU A 17 -1.54 -22.28 1.37
C LEU A 17 -1.56 -22.86 2.78
N THR A 18 -1.48 -24.19 2.88
CA THR A 18 -1.29 -24.88 4.17
C THR A 18 0.15 -25.38 4.27
N ILE A 19 0.84 -24.97 5.33
CA ILE A 19 2.23 -25.33 5.61
C ILE A 19 2.29 -26.20 6.87
N GLU A 20 2.71 -27.46 6.71
CA GLU A 20 3.02 -28.32 7.83
C GLU A 20 4.51 -28.26 8.17
N VAL A 21 4.83 -27.98 9.44
CA VAL A 21 6.21 -27.89 9.91
C VAL A 21 6.57 -29.12 10.74
N ALA A 22 7.58 -29.86 10.31
CA ALA A 22 8.05 -31.02 11.05
C ALA A 22 8.63 -30.68 12.44
N GLU A 23 8.31 -31.50 13.44
CA GLU A 23 8.71 -31.31 14.85
C GLU A 23 10.23 -31.13 15.03
N LYS A 24 11.05 -31.83 14.24
CA LYS A 24 12.52 -31.66 14.25
C LYS A 24 12.96 -30.22 13.98
N ARG A 25 12.23 -29.47 13.16
CA ARG A 25 12.52 -28.06 12.86
C ARG A 25 12.13 -27.17 14.03
N ILE A 26 11.00 -27.47 14.68
CA ILE A 26 10.55 -26.80 15.90
C ILE A 26 11.59 -26.97 17.01
N GLU A 27 12.09 -28.19 17.25
CA GLU A 27 13.14 -28.45 18.24
C GLU A 27 14.42 -27.63 17.96
N GLN A 28 14.80 -27.47 16.69
CA GLN A 28 15.96 -26.67 16.31
C GLN A 28 15.74 -25.18 16.60
N ALA A 29 14.54 -24.66 16.31
CA ALA A 29 14.15 -23.30 16.63
C ALA A 29 14.11 -23.07 18.14
N MET A 30 13.50 -23.97 18.93
CA MET A 30 13.49 -23.88 20.39
C MET A 30 14.90 -23.77 20.97
N ARG A 31 15.87 -24.52 20.44
CA ARG A 31 17.29 -24.41 20.86
C ARG A 31 17.92 -23.08 20.48
N LYS A 32 17.48 -22.44 19.39
CA LYS A 32 17.95 -21.11 18.95
C LYS A 32 17.34 -20.02 19.84
N THR A 33 16.03 -20.07 20.07
CA THR A 33 15.30 -19.16 20.97
C THR A 33 15.84 -19.23 22.39
N ALA A 34 16.08 -20.45 22.92
CA ALA A 34 16.70 -20.61 24.23
C ALA A 34 18.10 -19.98 24.34
N ARG A 35 18.90 -20.00 23.25
CA ARG A 35 20.20 -19.32 23.20
C ARG A 35 20.07 -17.80 23.20
N LYS A 36 19.07 -17.27 22.51
CA LYS A 36 18.74 -15.83 22.48
C LYS A 36 18.32 -15.36 23.88
N LEU A 37 17.34 -16.04 24.50
CA LEU A 37 16.88 -15.78 25.86
C LEU A 37 18.01 -15.87 26.90
N ALA A 38 18.92 -16.84 26.76
CA ALA A 38 20.11 -16.96 27.62
C ALA A 38 21.07 -15.77 27.49
N GLY A 39 21.05 -15.07 26.35
CA GLY A 39 21.80 -13.85 26.09
C GLY A 39 21.21 -12.62 26.78
N ASP A 40 19.90 -12.59 26.99
CA ASP A 40 19.22 -11.42 27.55
C ASP A 40 19.24 -11.39 29.08
N ILE A 41 19.30 -12.56 29.72
CA ILE A 41 19.21 -12.70 31.18
C ILE A 41 20.51 -13.17 31.84
N ASN A 42 20.63 -12.90 33.14
CA ASN A 42 21.65 -13.51 33.99
C ASN A 42 21.13 -14.82 34.60
N VAL A 43 21.79 -15.94 34.27
CA VAL A 43 21.52 -17.27 34.84
C VAL A 43 22.59 -17.57 35.89
N PRO A 44 22.24 -17.76 37.18
CA PRO A 44 23.21 -18.09 38.21
C PRO A 44 24.06 -19.31 37.85
N GLY A 45 25.38 -19.21 38.03
CA GLY A 45 26.34 -20.28 37.73
C GLY A 45 26.81 -20.36 36.28
N PHE A 46 26.22 -19.61 35.35
CA PHE A 46 26.64 -19.60 33.95
C PHE A 46 27.02 -18.19 33.49
N ARG A 47 28.07 -18.11 32.66
CA ARG A 47 28.39 -16.87 31.96
C ARG A 47 27.22 -16.49 31.05
N LYS A 48 26.86 -15.21 31.02
CA LYS A 48 25.78 -14.65 30.18
C LYS A 48 25.85 -15.22 28.75
N GLY A 49 24.74 -15.75 28.24
CA GLY A 49 24.64 -16.40 26.93
C GLY A 49 25.16 -17.85 26.82
N LYS A 50 25.72 -18.44 27.89
CA LYS A 50 26.31 -19.80 27.88
C LYS A 50 25.58 -20.82 28.76
N ALA A 51 24.37 -20.49 29.22
CA ALA A 51 23.53 -21.42 29.94
C ALA A 51 23.06 -22.58 29.02
N PRO A 52 23.11 -23.85 29.47
CA PRO A 52 22.60 -24.99 28.71
C PRO A 52 21.08 -24.92 28.47
N TYR A 53 20.62 -25.53 27.38
CA TYR A 53 19.21 -25.57 26.97
C TYR A 53 18.27 -26.04 28.09
N SER A 54 18.63 -27.13 28.79
CA SER A 54 17.82 -27.70 29.87
C SER A 54 17.59 -26.74 31.04
N VAL A 55 18.57 -25.89 31.35
CA VAL A 55 18.47 -24.90 32.43
C VAL A 55 17.52 -23.76 32.05
N ILE A 56 17.57 -23.33 30.79
CA ILE A 56 16.67 -22.30 30.25
C ILE A 56 15.22 -22.82 30.19
N VAL A 57 15.02 -24.04 29.68
CA VAL A 57 13.69 -24.68 29.66
C VAL A 57 13.10 -24.82 31.06
N ARG A 58 13.90 -25.23 32.05
CA ARG A 58 13.42 -25.35 33.43
C ARG A 58 13.00 -24.00 34.03
N ARG A 59 13.56 -22.89 33.56
CA ARG A 59 13.28 -21.54 34.09
C ARG A 59 12.08 -20.89 33.43
N PHE A 60 11.93 -21.01 32.12
CA PHE A 60 10.86 -20.37 31.35
C PHE A 60 9.66 -21.28 31.07
N GLY A 61 9.84 -22.58 31.21
CA GLY A 61 8.85 -23.56 30.76
C GLY A 61 9.05 -23.96 29.31
N HIS A 62 8.69 -25.20 29.00
CA HIS A 62 8.83 -25.74 27.65
C HIS A 62 7.87 -25.07 26.66
N GLU A 63 6.61 -24.88 27.06
CA GLU A 63 5.57 -24.27 26.22
C GLU A 63 5.87 -22.83 25.86
N ALA A 64 6.37 -22.02 26.80
CA ALA A 64 6.71 -20.62 26.53
C ALA A 64 7.85 -20.50 25.50
N ILE A 65 8.89 -21.33 25.62
CA ILE A 65 9.98 -21.36 24.63
C ILE A 65 9.48 -21.87 23.28
N ARG A 66 8.52 -22.80 23.28
CA ARG A 66 7.93 -23.33 22.05
C ARG A 66 7.12 -22.26 21.33
N ALA A 67 6.24 -21.55 22.04
CA ALA A 67 5.44 -20.47 21.47
C ALA A 67 6.32 -19.37 20.86
N GLU A 68 7.34 -18.90 21.58
CA GLU A 68 8.29 -17.91 21.08
C GLU A 68 9.07 -18.43 19.86
N ALA A 69 9.49 -19.70 19.89
CA ALA A 69 10.17 -20.30 18.75
C ALA A 69 9.26 -20.41 17.51
N ILE A 70 7.97 -20.69 17.70
CA ILE A 70 6.99 -20.73 16.62
C ILE A 70 6.78 -19.33 16.04
N GLU A 71 6.61 -18.31 16.87
CA GLU A 71 6.44 -16.93 16.44
C GLU A 71 7.62 -16.44 15.59
N GLU A 72 8.86 -16.71 16.04
CA GLU A 72 10.07 -16.40 15.26
C GLU A 72 10.20 -17.22 13.95
N MET A 73 9.55 -18.38 13.88
CA MET A 73 9.59 -19.26 12.70
C MET A 73 8.55 -18.91 11.65
N ILE A 74 7.42 -18.29 12.00
CA ILE A 74 6.31 -18.05 11.06
C ILE A 74 6.81 -17.30 9.81
N GLN A 75 7.51 -16.18 10.02
CA GLN A 75 8.01 -15.36 8.92
C GLN A 75 9.00 -16.09 7.99
N PRO A 76 10.10 -16.70 8.48
CA PRO A 76 11.04 -17.38 7.59
C PRO A 76 10.44 -18.65 6.94
N VAL A 77 9.52 -19.34 7.62
CA VAL A 77 8.80 -20.48 7.02
C VAL A 77 7.89 -20.03 5.89
N PHE A 78 7.21 -18.90 6.08
CA PHE A 78 6.36 -18.31 5.04
C PHE A 78 7.19 -17.81 3.85
N GLU A 79 8.32 -17.14 4.09
CA GLU A 79 9.25 -16.72 3.03
C GLU A 79 9.78 -17.92 2.22
N GLU A 80 10.21 -18.99 2.89
CA GLU A 80 10.64 -20.22 2.21
C GLU A 80 9.51 -20.91 1.41
N ALA A 81 8.26 -20.76 1.84
CA ALA A 81 7.11 -21.29 1.12
C ALA A 81 6.76 -20.44 -0.11
N LEU A 82 6.90 -19.11 -0.01
CA LEU A 82 6.79 -18.19 -1.14
C LEU A 82 7.88 -18.42 -2.18
N ASP A 83 9.11 -18.71 -1.78
CA ASP A 83 10.20 -19.05 -2.72
C ASP A 83 9.94 -20.35 -3.50
N GLN A 84 9.11 -21.24 -2.96
CA GLN A 84 8.66 -22.48 -3.63
C GLN A 84 7.39 -22.29 -4.46
N LEU A 85 6.79 -21.09 -4.42
CA LEU A 85 5.67 -20.72 -5.26
C LEU A 85 6.18 -20.15 -6.59
N GLU A 86 5.65 -20.67 -7.69
CA GLU A 86 6.04 -20.22 -9.05
C GLU A 86 5.42 -18.86 -9.41
N GLU A 87 4.24 -18.55 -8.84
CA GLU A 87 3.53 -17.28 -9.05
C GLU A 87 3.66 -16.40 -7.80
N PRO A 88 4.19 -15.17 -7.93
CA PRO A 88 4.30 -14.26 -6.80
C PRO A 88 2.91 -13.74 -6.38
N PRO A 89 2.72 -13.47 -5.08
CA PRO A 89 1.49 -12.87 -4.57
C PRO A 89 1.23 -11.49 -5.17
N TYR A 90 -0.03 -11.18 -5.50
CA TYR A 90 -0.45 -9.87 -5.99
C TYR A 90 -0.53 -8.83 -4.85
N ALA A 91 -0.94 -9.26 -3.67
CA ALA A 91 -1.05 -8.44 -2.47
C ALA A 91 -0.55 -9.20 -1.24
N GLN A 92 -0.51 -8.53 -0.09
CA GLN A 92 -0.12 -9.17 1.16
C GLN A 92 -1.02 -10.38 1.46
N ALA A 93 -0.41 -11.50 1.82
CA ALA A 93 -1.14 -12.70 2.21
C ALA A 93 -1.87 -12.47 3.54
N ASN A 94 -3.06 -13.07 3.64
CA ASN A 94 -3.80 -13.11 4.88
C ASN A 94 -3.37 -14.34 5.67
N PHE A 95 -3.11 -14.15 6.97
CA PHE A 95 -2.89 -15.25 7.90
C PHE A 95 -4.25 -15.64 8.48
N ASP A 96 -4.68 -16.86 8.20
CA ASP A 96 -6.03 -17.30 8.55
C ASP A 96 -6.05 -17.97 9.92
N ASP A 97 -5.15 -18.93 10.13
CA ASP A 97 -5.13 -19.74 11.34
C ASP A 97 -3.78 -20.45 11.55
N MET A 98 -3.54 -20.88 12.79
CA MET A 98 -2.42 -21.72 13.17
C MET A 98 -2.81 -22.76 14.21
N GLU A 99 -2.45 -24.01 13.92
CA GLU A 99 -2.54 -25.13 14.85
C GLU A 99 -1.15 -25.38 15.44
N MET A 100 -1.06 -25.67 16.75
CA MET A 100 0.22 -25.79 17.47
C MET A 100 0.73 -27.24 17.62
N ASP A 101 -0.14 -28.23 17.42
CA ASP A 101 0.15 -29.66 17.64
C ASP A 101 -0.68 -30.56 16.72
N PRO A 102 -0.18 -30.92 15.51
CA PRO A 102 1.08 -30.50 14.88
C PRO A 102 1.09 -29.02 14.45
N LEU A 103 2.28 -28.45 14.23
CA LEU A 103 2.39 -27.06 13.75
C LEU A 103 1.94 -26.97 12.29
N VAL A 104 0.76 -26.39 12.09
CA VAL A 104 0.17 -26.14 10.77
C VAL A 104 -0.15 -24.66 10.65
N LEU A 105 0.35 -24.01 9.60
CA LEU A 105 0.08 -22.61 9.30
C LEU A 105 -0.81 -22.51 8.05
N LYS A 106 -1.90 -21.76 8.13
CA LYS A 106 -2.83 -21.55 7.02
C LYS A 106 -2.78 -20.08 6.57
N PHE A 107 -2.56 -19.88 5.28
CA PHE A 107 -2.51 -18.57 4.65
C PHE A 107 -3.40 -18.55 3.41
N THR A 108 -4.01 -17.41 3.14
CA THR A 108 -4.72 -17.14 1.89
C THR A 108 -3.94 -16.09 1.10
N ILE A 109 -3.50 -16.47 -0.09
CA ILE A 109 -2.64 -15.65 -0.95
C ILE A 109 -3.43 -15.20 -2.18
N PRO A 110 -3.68 -13.90 -2.36
CA PRO A 110 -4.28 -13.41 -3.59
C PRO A 110 -3.27 -13.47 -4.74
N LEU A 111 -3.62 -14.17 -5.83
CA LEU A 111 -2.84 -14.21 -7.06
C LEU A 111 -3.23 -13.05 -7.98
N SER A 112 -2.39 -12.77 -8.97
CA SER A 112 -2.71 -11.75 -9.98
C SER A 112 -3.99 -12.16 -10.72
N PRO A 113 -4.80 -11.26 -11.29
CA PRO A 113 -5.89 -11.69 -12.16
C PRO A 113 -5.35 -12.23 -13.50
N GLN A 114 -5.85 -13.35 -14.02
CA GLN A 114 -5.61 -13.73 -15.43
C GLN A 114 -6.61 -12.99 -16.30
N VAL A 115 -6.14 -12.01 -17.07
CA VAL A 115 -6.98 -11.28 -18.02
C VAL A 115 -6.77 -11.86 -19.40
N THR A 116 -7.81 -12.49 -19.96
CA THR A 116 -7.83 -12.84 -21.39
C THR A 116 -8.48 -11.69 -22.13
N LEU A 117 -7.70 -10.95 -22.90
CA LEU A 117 -8.23 -9.88 -23.75
C LEU A 117 -9.10 -10.50 -24.84
N GLY A 118 -10.32 -9.98 -25.01
CA GLY A 118 -11.16 -10.31 -26.17
C GLY A 118 -10.63 -9.69 -27.46
N ASP A 119 -11.45 -9.65 -28.51
CA ASP A 119 -11.04 -9.03 -29.78
C ASP A 119 -11.07 -7.50 -29.71
N PHE A 120 -10.05 -6.94 -29.08
CA PHE A 120 -9.85 -5.49 -29.00
C PHE A 120 -9.68 -4.83 -30.38
N ARG A 121 -9.46 -5.61 -31.45
CA ARG A 121 -9.33 -5.08 -32.81
C ARG A 121 -10.68 -4.86 -33.47
N GLU A 122 -11.77 -5.38 -32.93
CA GLU A 122 -13.12 -5.01 -33.37
C GLU A 122 -13.51 -3.61 -32.87
N LEU A 123 -12.86 -3.12 -31.81
CA LEU A 123 -13.10 -1.78 -31.28
C LEU A 123 -12.53 -0.72 -32.24
N ARG A 124 -13.40 -0.14 -33.07
CA ARG A 124 -13.07 1.01 -33.92
C ARG A 124 -13.53 2.28 -33.23
N LYS A 125 -12.59 3.16 -32.89
CA LYS A 125 -12.87 4.54 -32.51
C LYS A 125 -12.53 5.43 -33.68
N GLU A 126 -13.49 6.20 -34.16
CA GLU A 126 -13.22 7.23 -35.16
C GLU A 126 -12.34 8.29 -34.52
N ILE A 127 -11.16 8.49 -35.10
CA ILE A 127 -10.26 9.57 -34.68
C ILE A 127 -10.66 10.77 -35.52
N GLU A 128 -11.18 11.80 -34.87
CA GLU A 128 -11.37 13.09 -35.53
C GLU A 128 -10.00 13.64 -35.92
N PRO A 129 -9.76 13.93 -37.21
CA PRO A 129 -8.51 14.53 -37.63
C PRO A 129 -8.42 15.93 -37.03
N VAL A 130 -7.36 16.18 -36.27
CA VAL A 130 -7.07 17.53 -35.79
C VAL A 130 -6.63 18.37 -36.99
N VAL A 131 -7.50 19.26 -37.44
CA VAL A 131 -7.18 20.22 -38.49
C VAL A 131 -6.62 21.47 -37.84
N VAL A 132 -5.37 21.80 -38.18
CA VAL A 132 -4.78 23.08 -37.81
C VAL A 132 -5.27 24.11 -38.82
N THR A 133 -6.08 25.06 -38.36
CA THR A 133 -6.54 26.19 -39.18
C THR A 133 -5.51 27.31 -39.18
N ASP A 134 -5.51 28.15 -40.22
CA ASP A 134 -4.66 29.34 -40.28
C ASP A 134 -4.97 30.31 -39.13
N GLU A 135 -6.24 30.41 -38.73
CA GLU A 135 -6.69 31.20 -37.57
C GLU A 135 -6.06 30.69 -36.25
N ALA A 136 -6.06 29.37 -36.03
CA ALA A 136 -5.43 28.79 -34.83
C ALA A 136 -3.90 29.00 -34.81
N LEU A 137 -3.28 29.07 -36.00
CA LEU A 137 -1.87 29.39 -36.15
C LEU A 137 -1.60 30.88 -35.85
N GLU A 138 -2.40 31.79 -36.38
CA GLU A 138 -2.31 33.23 -36.12
C GLU A 138 -2.50 33.53 -34.63
N ASP A 139 -3.50 32.95 -33.98
CA ASP A 139 -3.73 33.08 -32.54
C ASP A 139 -2.55 32.54 -31.70
N ALA A 140 -1.92 31.46 -32.15
CA ALA A 140 -0.74 30.93 -31.49
C ALA A 140 0.46 31.87 -31.65
N LEU A 141 0.66 32.45 -32.84
CA LEU A 141 1.71 33.42 -33.11
C LEU A 141 1.52 34.70 -32.31
N GLN A 142 0.29 35.22 -32.24
CA GLN A 142 -0.04 36.42 -31.47
C GLN A 142 0.29 36.21 -29.99
N ARG A 143 -0.14 35.09 -29.39
CA ARG A 143 0.18 34.73 -28.00
C ARG A 143 1.67 34.60 -27.71
N VAL A 144 2.49 34.24 -28.72
CA VAL A 144 3.95 34.23 -28.58
C VAL A 144 4.49 35.65 -28.63
N GLN A 145 4.03 36.48 -29.56
CA GLN A 145 4.43 37.89 -29.68
C GLN A 145 4.09 38.68 -28.43
N ASP A 146 2.85 38.57 -27.92
CA ASP A 146 2.38 39.27 -26.71
C ASP A 146 3.23 38.92 -25.48
N ARG A 147 3.72 37.68 -25.39
CA ARG A 147 4.58 37.23 -24.28
C ARG A 147 6.00 37.80 -24.35
N HIS A 148 6.47 38.09 -25.55
CA HIS A 148 7.81 38.61 -25.82
C HIS A 148 7.82 40.11 -26.10
N GLN A 149 6.68 40.79 -25.92
CA GLN A 149 6.58 42.23 -26.11
C GLN A 149 7.40 43.01 -25.07
N VAL A 150 7.96 44.13 -25.50
CA VAL A 150 8.64 45.08 -24.61
C VAL A 150 7.62 46.14 -24.21
N LEU A 151 7.50 46.38 -22.91
CA LEU A 151 6.56 47.36 -22.36
C LEU A 151 7.31 48.65 -22.01
N GLU A 152 6.78 49.76 -22.51
CA GLU A 152 7.31 51.09 -22.22
C GLU A 152 6.31 51.87 -21.34
N PRO A 153 6.79 52.62 -20.32
CA PRO A 153 5.91 53.46 -19.51
C PRO A 153 5.28 54.59 -20.34
N VAL A 154 3.97 54.79 -20.20
CA VAL A 154 3.23 55.88 -20.86
C VAL A 154 2.45 56.70 -19.83
N GLU A 155 2.46 58.03 -19.97
CA GLU A 155 1.76 58.99 -19.10
C GLU A 155 0.54 59.58 -19.81
N ARG A 156 -0.39 58.72 -20.21
CA ARG A 156 -1.63 59.05 -20.91
C ARG A 156 -2.79 58.26 -20.30
N GLY A 157 -4.03 58.59 -20.67
CA GLY A 157 -5.19 57.78 -20.27
C GLY A 157 -5.05 56.33 -20.74
N VAL A 158 -5.48 55.37 -19.93
CA VAL A 158 -5.35 53.93 -20.19
C VAL A 158 -6.16 53.52 -21.43
N GLU A 159 -5.52 52.77 -22.33
CA GLU A 159 -6.18 52.12 -23.46
C GLU A 159 -6.27 50.59 -23.29
N LEU A 160 -7.15 49.95 -24.08
CA LEU A 160 -7.42 48.50 -24.02
C LEU A 160 -6.19 47.62 -24.26
N THR A 161 -5.16 48.15 -24.91
CA THR A 161 -3.90 47.44 -25.23
C THR A 161 -2.80 47.66 -24.19
N ASP A 162 -3.04 48.50 -23.19
CA ASP A 162 -2.02 48.82 -22.18
C ASP A 162 -2.01 47.77 -21.06
N MET A 163 -0.82 47.45 -20.54
CA MET A 163 -0.69 46.58 -19.38
C MET A 163 -0.69 47.41 -18.09
N VAL A 164 -1.70 47.20 -17.24
CA VAL A 164 -1.81 47.88 -15.94
C VAL A 164 -1.42 46.94 -14.82
N THR A 165 -0.49 47.38 -13.98
CA THR A 165 -0.15 46.66 -12.73
C THR A 165 -0.98 47.26 -11.60
N LEU A 166 -1.92 46.49 -11.05
CA LEU A 166 -2.79 46.91 -9.95
C LEU A 166 -2.48 46.09 -8.69
N SER A 167 -2.59 46.74 -7.52
CA SER A 167 -2.53 46.09 -6.22
C SER A 167 -3.81 46.45 -5.45
N GLY A 168 -4.55 45.45 -4.99
CA GLY A 168 -5.82 45.64 -4.30
C GLY A 168 -6.05 44.60 -3.19
N VAL A 169 -6.95 44.91 -2.27
CA VAL A 169 -7.43 44.02 -1.20
C VAL A 169 -8.92 43.78 -1.44
N GLY A 170 -9.36 42.52 -1.45
CA GLY A 170 -10.76 42.14 -1.59
C GLY A 170 -11.35 41.64 -0.28
N GLU A 171 -12.51 42.16 0.12
CA GLU A 171 -13.28 41.70 1.28
C GLU A 171 -14.62 41.11 0.84
N LEU A 172 -15.02 39.99 1.45
CA LEU A 172 -16.29 39.32 1.18
C LEU A 172 -17.39 39.96 2.05
N VAL A 173 -18.33 40.63 1.39
CA VAL A 173 -19.53 41.16 2.05
C VAL A 173 -20.53 40.01 2.19
N LYS A 174 -20.95 39.70 3.42
CA LYS A 174 -22.07 38.79 3.68
C LYS A 174 -23.37 39.57 3.50
N GLU A 175 -24.24 39.14 2.59
CA GLU A 175 -25.62 39.62 2.54
C GLU A 175 -26.38 39.13 3.79
N GLU A 176 -27.00 40.07 4.52
CA GLU A 176 -28.05 39.75 5.49
C GLU A 176 -29.33 39.44 4.70
N GLU A 177 -29.95 38.29 4.96
CA GLU A 177 -31.26 37.92 4.41
C GLU A 177 -32.31 38.93 4.91
N GLU A 178 -32.88 39.73 4.02
CA GLU A 178 -34.08 40.53 4.32
C GLU A 178 -35.29 39.60 4.53
N GLU A 179 -35.76 39.50 5.79
CA GLU A 179 -37.10 39.01 6.12
C GLU A 179 -38.15 39.93 5.48
N VAL A 180 -38.87 39.41 4.49
CA VAL A 180 -40.04 40.09 3.90
C VAL A 180 -41.25 39.85 4.82
N GLU A 181 -41.57 40.82 5.68
CA GLU A 181 -42.89 40.89 6.34
C GLU A 181 -43.96 41.26 5.31
N SER A 182 -44.86 40.32 5.03
CA SER A 182 -46.09 40.56 4.27
C SER A 182 -47.17 41.13 5.18
N GLU A 183 -47.48 42.42 5.09
CA GLU A 183 -48.74 42.96 5.59
C GLU A 183 -49.84 42.75 4.53
N GLU A 184 -50.79 41.86 4.83
CA GLU A 184 -52.07 41.75 4.11
C GLU A 184 -52.95 42.98 4.42
N GLU A 185 -53.27 43.75 3.39
CA GLU A 185 -54.24 44.85 3.44
C GLU A 185 -55.67 44.28 3.42
N THR A 186 -56.41 44.41 4.53
CA THR A 186 -57.85 44.09 4.60
C THR A 186 -58.73 45.26 4.14
N ALA A 187 -59.57 44.97 3.14
CA ALA A 187 -60.96 45.41 2.87
C ALA A 187 -61.42 46.86 3.17
#